data_AF-A0AAW1VSX4-F1
#
_entry.id   AF-A0AAW1VSX4-F1
#
_cell.length_a   1.000
_cell.length_b   1.000
_cell.length_c   1.000
_cell.angle_alpha   90.00
_cell.angle_beta   90.00
_cell.angle_gamma   90.00
#
_symmetry.space_group_name_H-M   'P 1'
#
loop_
_entity.id
_entity.type
_entity.pdbx_description
1 polymer ?
#
loop_
_entity_poly.entity_id
_entity_poly.type
_entity_poly.pdbx_seq_one_letter_code
_entity_poly.pdbx_strand_id
1 'polypeptide(L)'
;MIRGFEILGISLERKNIIGSKLDRIKALGSGNSYTQRILLAGQSLDEMTQETAADLIFKALLRACLRDVYSGGNLTVIHIHEDGCILATYHVLEVYNKFYDPMDASERKTLFMLYSTNAGPIYGNNAVQTLISDVWPRVNGLGLTPFNHLIAKKACFYIHYIVFTTEQAATRAYVDVPTKNSNPHFPQSLAGIRSFLTNCVRESTRDHVYIGRSSKGLLEGLCNLENAPNLKY
;
A
#
# COMPACT_ATOMS: atom_id res chain seq x y z
N MET A 1 -31.19 12.21 24.19
CA MET A 1 -30.00 13.06 24.38
C MET A 1 -28.85 12.32 23.71
N ILE A 2 -28.48 12.72 22.49
CA ILE A 2 -27.45 12.04 21.70
C ILE A 2 -26.10 12.42 22.31
N ARG A 3 -25.44 11.48 22.98
CA ARG A 3 -24.07 11.66 23.47
C ARG A 3 -23.15 11.36 22.30
N GLY A 4 -22.67 12.42 21.63
CA GLY A 4 -21.60 12.31 20.65
C GLY A 4 -20.32 11.77 21.32
N PHE A 5 -19.51 11.05 20.55
CA PHE A 5 -18.23 10.52 21.01
C PHE A 5 -17.18 11.66 21.02
N GLU A 6 -16.39 11.77 22.09
CA GLU A 6 -15.25 12.68 22.16
C GLU A 6 -13.97 11.88 21.88
N ILE A 7 -13.27 12.19 20.77
CA ILE A 7 -11.95 11.61 20.50
C ILE A 7 -10.94 12.27 21.45
N LEU A 8 -10.56 11.57 22.51
CA LEU A 8 -9.46 11.98 23.39
C LEU A 8 -8.14 11.54 22.77
N GLY A 9 -7.31 12.51 22.35
CA GLY A 9 -5.96 12.26 21.88
C GLY A 9 -5.04 11.78 23.02
N ILE A 10 -4.98 10.47 23.25
CA ILE A 10 -4.13 9.87 24.28
C ILE A 10 -2.67 9.89 23.80
N SER A 11 -1.79 10.56 24.55
CA SER A 11 -0.33 10.39 24.42
C SER A 11 0.17 9.46 25.52
N LEU A 12 0.89 8.42 25.10
CA LEU A 12 1.67 7.55 25.99
C LEU A 12 3.08 8.13 26.10
N GLU A 13 3.42 8.69 27.25
CA GLU A 13 4.78 9.13 27.55
C GLU A 13 5.29 8.35 28.77
N ARG A 14 6.37 7.57 28.59
CA ARG A 14 7.04 6.81 29.67
C ARG A 14 6.09 6.04 30.60
N LYS A 15 5.08 5.37 30.03
CA LYS A 15 4.03 4.58 30.71
C LYS A 15 2.93 5.38 31.43
N ASN A 16 2.88 6.71 31.29
CA ASN A 16 1.81 7.54 31.81
C ASN A 16 0.86 7.99 30.69
N ILE A 17 -0.44 7.93 30.97
CA ILE A 17 -1.49 8.49 30.12
C ILE A 17 -1.58 9.98 30.46
N ILE A 18 -1.14 10.85 29.55
CA ILE A 18 -1.30 12.30 29.68
C ILE A 18 -2.51 12.70 28.84
N GLY A 19 -3.60 13.08 29.50
CA GLY A 19 -4.76 13.68 28.84
C GLY A 19 -4.42 15.09 28.37
N SER A 20 -4.22 15.30 27.07
CA SER A 20 -4.09 16.64 26.52
C SER A 20 -5.46 17.15 26.06
N LYS A 21 -5.97 18.21 26.70
CA LYS A 21 -7.02 19.03 26.10
C LYS A 21 -6.39 19.82 24.94
N LEU A 22 -7.05 19.77 23.77
CA LEU A 22 -6.75 20.50 22.54
C LEU A 22 -5.57 20.01 21.67
N ASP A 23 -5.70 18.78 21.14
CA ASP A 23 -5.47 18.47 19.72
C ASP A 23 -6.11 17.10 19.45
N ARG A 24 -7.36 17.12 18.96
CA ARG A 24 -8.32 15.99 19.03
C ARG A 24 -7.91 14.74 18.24
N ILE A 25 -6.89 14.81 17.38
CA ILE A 25 -6.40 13.67 16.61
C ILE A 25 -4.87 13.69 16.59
N LYS A 26 -4.26 12.58 17.00
CA LYS A 26 -2.80 12.39 16.96
C LYS A 26 -2.45 11.26 16.01
N ALA A 27 -1.36 11.46 15.26
CA ALA A 27 -0.68 10.40 14.53
C ALA A 27 0.78 10.41 14.96
N LEU A 28 1.37 9.21 15.09
CA LEU A 28 2.74 9.00 15.54
C LEU A 28 3.46 8.07 14.55
N GLY A 29 4.79 8.04 14.60
CA GLY A 29 5.64 7.23 13.70
C GLY A 29 6.06 7.97 12.43
N SER A 30 6.80 7.31 11.54
CA SER A 30 7.35 7.90 10.30
C SER A 30 6.28 8.35 9.31
N GLY A 31 5.14 7.65 9.26
CA GLY A 31 4.00 7.99 8.39
C GLY A 31 3.07 9.09 8.91
N ASN A 32 3.38 9.73 10.04
CA ASN A 32 2.44 10.62 10.75
C ASN A 32 1.88 11.75 9.88
N SER A 33 2.71 12.38 9.05
CA SER A 33 2.33 13.56 8.26
C SER A 33 1.32 13.20 7.16
N TYR A 34 1.44 12.01 6.60
CA TYR A 34 0.52 11.47 5.59
C TYR A 34 -0.84 11.11 6.21
N THR A 35 -0.82 10.52 7.41
CA THR A 35 -2.02 10.17 8.17
C THR A 35 -2.76 11.42 8.64
N GLN A 36 -2.07 12.39 9.24
CA GLN A 36 -2.68 13.64 9.71
C GLN A 36 -3.39 14.39 8.58
N ARG A 37 -2.80 14.44 7.38
CA ARG A 37 -3.42 15.09 6.23
C ARG A 37 -4.80 14.53 5.90
N ILE A 38 -4.99 13.21 6.01
CA ILE A 38 -6.30 12.58 5.77
C ILE A 38 -7.26 12.86 6.92
N LEU A 39 -6.78 12.74 8.16
CA LEU A 39 -7.60 12.94 9.35
C LEU A 39 -8.10 14.39 9.49
N LEU A 40 -7.28 15.37 9.14
CA LEU A 40 -7.64 16.79 9.13
C LEU A 40 -8.55 17.18 7.95
N ALA A 41 -8.51 16.41 6.86
CA ALA A 41 -9.38 16.62 5.70
C ALA A 41 -10.73 15.87 5.83
N GLY A 42 -10.85 14.96 6.79
CA GLY A 42 -12.10 14.29 7.12
C GLY A 42 -13.15 15.29 7.61
N GLN A 43 -14.42 15.06 7.26
CA GLN A 43 -15.56 15.88 7.68
C GLN A 43 -15.65 16.06 9.20
N SER A 44 -16.53 16.98 9.63
CA SER A 44 -16.84 17.26 11.04
C SER A 44 -16.89 15.97 11.88
N LEU A 45 -16.01 15.90 12.87
CA LEU A 45 -15.85 14.75 13.77
C LEU A 45 -17.07 14.54 14.67
N ASP A 46 -17.98 15.51 14.71
CA ASP A 46 -19.07 15.54 15.68
C ASP A 46 -20.21 14.55 15.32
N GLU A 47 -20.29 14.06 14.07
CA GLU A 47 -21.37 13.18 13.59
C GLU A 47 -20.87 12.08 12.63
N MET A 48 -19.96 11.21 13.07
CA MET A 48 -19.58 10.01 12.29
C MET A 48 -20.21 8.73 12.86
N THR A 49 -20.64 7.85 11.96
CA THR A 49 -20.94 6.46 12.34
C THR A 49 -19.65 5.71 12.65
N GLN A 50 -19.74 4.61 13.40
CA GLN A 50 -18.59 3.72 13.66
C GLN A 50 -17.92 3.27 12.36
N GLU A 51 -18.70 2.92 11.34
CA GLU A 51 -18.20 2.47 10.03
C GLU A 51 -17.46 3.60 9.30
N THR A 52 -18.04 4.80 9.26
CA THR A 52 -17.43 5.97 8.63
C THR A 52 -16.12 6.36 9.32
N ALA A 53 -16.09 6.31 10.66
CA ALA A 53 -14.88 6.56 11.44
C ALA A 53 -13.79 5.51 11.14
N ALA A 54 -14.15 4.22 11.15
CA ALA A 54 -13.22 3.15 10.82
C ALA A 54 -12.64 3.30 9.40
N ASP A 55 -13.48 3.63 8.42
CA ASP A 55 -13.05 3.86 7.04
C ASP A 55 -12.13 5.07 6.91
N LEU A 56 -12.38 6.15 7.65
CA LEU A 56 -11.48 7.31 7.70
C LEU A 56 -10.10 6.91 8.25
N ILE A 57 -10.05 6.14 9.34
CA ILE A 57 -8.78 5.66 9.91
C ILE A 57 -8.07 4.72 8.92
N PHE A 58 -8.77 3.77 8.31
CA PHE A 58 -8.15 2.88 7.33
C PHE A 58 -7.63 3.64 6.10
N LYS A 59 -8.34 4.66 5.60
CA LYS A 59 -7.83 5.55 4.54
C LYS A 59 -6.59 6.31 4.98
N ALA A 60 -6.54 6.80 6.22
CA ALA A 60 -5.41 7.54 6.75
C ALA A 60 -4.16 6.65 6.94
N LEU A 61 -4.35 5.41 7.41
CA LEU A 61 -3.29 4.41 7.53
C LEU A 61 -2.82 3.92 6.16
N LEU A 62 -3.75 3.66 5.23
CA LEU A 62 -3.42 3.32 3.85
C LEU A 62 -2.59 4.43 3.21
N ARG A 63 -2.95 5.70 3.43
CA ARG A 63 -2.19 6.83 2.88
C ARG A 63 -0.75 6.87 3.39
N ALA A 64 -0.51 6.56 4.67
CA ALA A 64 0.84 6.39 5.18
C ALA A 64 1.55 5.22 4.52
N CYS A 65 0.92 4.04 4.41
CA CYS A 65 1.52 2.86 3.77
C CYS A 65 1.83 3.06 2.29
N LEU A 66 1.10 3.92 1.59
CA LEU A 66 1.40 4.25 0.20
C LEU A 66 2.61 5.20 0.10
N ARG A 67 2.97 5.95 1.15
CA ARG A 67 3.93 7.08 1.06
C ARG A 67 5.18 6.91 1.93
N ASP A 68 5.10 6.11 2.98
CA ASP A 68 6.18 5.88 3.94
C ASP A 68 6.69 4.44 3.82
N VAL A 69 7.99 4.29 3.56
CA VAL A 69 8.64 3.00 3.29
C VAL A 69 8.69 2.07 4.49
N TYR A 70 8.52 2.63 5.69
CA TYR A 70 8.52 1.89 6.95
C TYR A 70 7.10 1.52 7.40
N SER A 71 6.06 1.90 6.64
CA SER A 71 4.66 1.62 6.95
C SER A 71 4.07 0.58 6.00
N GLY A 72 3.45 -0.47 6.52
CA GLY A 72 2.84 -1.53 5.71
C GLY A 72 2.34 -2.72 6.53
N GLY A 73 2.02 -3.83 5.85
CA GLY A 73 1.56 -5.07 6.49
C GLY A 73 0.08 -5.05 6.84
N ASN A 74 -0.26 -5.26 8.11
CA ASN A 74 -1.65 -5.30 8.58
C ASN A 74 -2.06 -3.97 9.18
N LEU A 75 -3.22 -3.47 8.76
CA LEU A 75 -3.84 -2.27 9.30
C LEU A 75 -4.88 -2.68 10.32
N THR A 76 -4.81 -2.08 11.51
CA THR A 76 -5.68 -2.42 12.63
C THR A 76 -6.38 -1.17 13.15
N VAL A 77 -7.70 -1.25 13.28
CA VAL A 77 -8.55 -0.23 13.89
C VAL A 77 -9.22 -0.83 15.11
N ILE A 78 -9.13 -0.11 16.23
CA ILE A 78 -9.78 -0.49 17.50
C ILE A 78 -10.82 0.58 17.80
N HIS A 79 -12.08 0.18 17.85
CA HIS A 79 -13.17 1.01 18.35
C HIS A 79 -13.37 0.72 19.84
N ILE A 80 -13.23 1.74 20.68
CA ILE A 80 -13.38 1.63 22.14
C ILE A 80 -14.73 2.24 22.52
N HIS A 81 -15.53 1.51 23.31
CA HIS A 81 -16.81 1.95 23.85
C HIS A 81 -16.91 1.58 25.34
N GLU A 82 -17.98 1.99 26.01
CA GLU A 82 -18.13 1.82 27.47
C GLU A 82 -18.06 0.34 27.93
N ASP A 83 -18.58 -0.58 27.11
CA ASP A 83 -18.62 -2.01 27.42
C ASP A 83 -17.43 -2.82 26.88
N GLY A 84 -16.45 -2.20 26.22
CA GLY A 84 -15.29 -2.91 25.67
C GLY A 84 -14.69 -2.32 24.41
N CYS A 85 -14.14 -3.19 23.56
CA CYS A 85 -13.56 -2.79 22.29
C CYS A 85 -13.86 -3.76 21.15
N ILE A 86 -13.99 -3.21 19.94
CA ILE A 86 -14.17 -3.94 18.69
C ILE A 86 -12.90 -3.75 17.85
N LEU A 87 -12.30 -4.87 17.45
CA LEU A 87 -11.09 -4.92 16.64
C LEU A 87 -11.42 -5.23 15.19
N ALA A 88 -10.88 -4.45 14.26
CA ALA A 88 -10.88 -4.75 12.83
C ALA A 88 -9.44 -4.73 12.31
N THR A 89 -8.96 -5.85 11.79
CA THR A 89 -7.63 -5.98 11.20
C THR A 89 -7.74 -6.51 9.78
N TYR A 90 -7.10 -5.81 8.84
CA TYR A 90 -7.06 -6.18 7.42
C TYR A 90 -5.64 -6.07 6.89
N HIS A 91 -5.31 -6.88 5.88
CA HIS A 91 -4.04 -6.70 5.17
C HIS A 91 -4.09 -5.41 4.34
N VAL A 92 -2.98 -4.69 4.22
CA VAL A 92 -2.96 -3.38 3.53
C VAL A 92 -3.46 -3.42 2.09
N LEU A 93 -3.24 -4.55 1.38
CA LEU A 93 -3.78 -4.75 0.03
C LEU A 93 -5.31 -4.88 0.02
N GLU A 94 -5.92 -5.45 1.07
CA GLU A 94 -7.39 -5.57 1.18
C GLU A 94 -8.01 -4.19 1.42
N VAL A 95 -7.38 -3.39 2.29
CA VAL A 95 -7.77 -2.00 2.53
C VAL A 95 -7.61 -1.17 1.25
N TYR A 96 -6.51 -1.37 0.53
CA TYR A 96 -6.29 -0.72 -0.76
C TYR A 96 -7.36 -1.14 -1.77
N ASN A 97 -7.65 -2.43 -1.88
CA ASN A 97 -8.70 -2.93 -2.77
C ASN A 97 -10.08 -2.36 -2.42
N LYS A 98 -10.41 -2.20 -1.13
CA LYS A 98 -11.66 -1.57 -0.67
C LYS A 98 -11.80 -0.14 -1.16
N PHE A 99 -10.72 0.65 -1.13
CA PHE A 99 -10.74 2.08 -1.48
C PHE A 99 -10.17 2.37 -2.87
N TYR A 100 -9.96 1.34 -3.70
CA TYR A 100 -9.44 1.51 -5.05
C TYR A 100 -10.45 2.28 -5.91
N ASP A 101 -9.99 3.36 -6.52
CA ASP A 101 -10.75 4.14 -7.49
C ASP A 101 -9.99 4.20 -8.83
N PRO A 102 -10.49 3.56 -9.90
CA PRO A 102 -9.86 3.63 -11.22
C PRO A 102 -9.84 5.05 -11.81
N MET A 103 -10.67 5.96 -11.30
CA MET A 103 -10.73 7.36 -11.73
C MET A 103 -9.73 8.24 -11.00
N ASP A 104 -9.07 7.78 -9.93
CA ASP A 104 -8.01 8.52 -9.26
C ASP A 104 -6.83 8.71 -10.23
N ALA A 105 -6.41 9.97 -10.39
CA ALA A 105 -5.30 10.34 -11.26
C ALA A 105 -3.96 9.72 -10.83
N SER A 106 -3.82 9.35 -9.56
CA SER A 106 -2.67 8.61 -9.04
C SER A 106 -2.66 7.19 -9.56
N GLU A 107 -3.81 6.52 -9.63
CA GLU A 107 -3.92 5.12 -10.06
C GLU A 107 -3.54 4.92 -11.53
N ARG A 108 -3.96 5.83 -12.41
CA ARG A 108 -3.58 5.78 -13.84
C ARG A 108 -2.08 5.91 -14.08
N LYS A 109 -1.36 6.48 -13.11
CA LYS A 109 0.09 6.70 -13.14
C LYS A 109 0.86 5.66 -12.33
N THR A 110 0.19 4.61 -11.86
CA THR A 110 0.79 3.59 -11.01
C THR A 110 1.10 2.31 -11.77
N LEU A 111 2.29 1.77 -11.51
CA LEU A 111 2.63 0.38 -11.79
C LEU A 111 2.87 -0.38 -10.49
N PHE A 112 2.56 -1.67 -10.50
CA PHE A 112 2.97 -2.63 -9.49
C PHE A 112 4.18 -3.40 -9.99
N MET A 113 5.22 -3.49 -9.16
CA MET A 113 6.36 -4.36 -9.39
C MET A 113 6.33 -5.49 -8.36
N LEU A 114 6.20 -6.71 -8.85
CA LEU A 114 6.15 -7.91 -8.03
C LEU A 114 7.44 -8.69 -8.23
N TYR A 115 8.04 -9.18 -7.15
CA TYR A 115 9.18 -10.07 -7.28
C TYR A 115 9.22 -11.15 -6.21
N SER A 116 9.85 -12.28 -6.56
CA SER A 116 9.87 -13.48 -5.73
C SER A 116 10.42 -13.23 -4.33
N THR A 117 9.79 -13.81 -3.31
CA THR A 117 10.31 -13.80 -1.93
C THR A 117 11.66 -14.51 -1.79
N ASN A 118 12.05 -15.36 -2.74
CA ASN A 118 13.36 -16.01 -2.78
C ASN A 118 14.52 -15.03 -3.04
N ALA A 119 14.24 -13.87 -3.65
CA ALA A 119 15.25 -12.83 -3.85
C ALA A 119 15.58 -12.06 -2.56
N GLY A 120 14.81 -12.30 -1.49
CA GLY A 120 14.84 -11.48 -0.28
C GLY A 120 14.10 -10.16 -0.46
N PRO A 121 13.82 -9.46 0.64
CA PRO A 121 13.10 -8.20 0.56
C PRO A 121 13.99 -7.04 0.10
N ILE A 122 13.37 -6.04 -0.50
CA ILE A 122 14.02 -4.79 -0.92
C ILE A 122 13.23 -3.66 -0.26
N TYR A 123 13.77 -3.11 0.82
CA TYR A 123 13.11 -2.10 1.66
C TYR A 123 13.70 -0.69 1.51
N GLY A 124 14.90 -0.55 0.94
CA GLY A 124 15.60 0.72 0.85
C GLY A 124 15.38 1.43 -0.49
N ASN A 125 15.12 2.75 -0.44
CA ASN A 125 14.94 3.59 -1.64
C ASN A 125 16.03 3.36 -2.69
N ASN A 126 17.30 3.30 -2.28
CA ASN A 126 18.42 3.06 -3.19
C ASN A 126 18.32 1.70 -3.88
N ALA A 127 17.99 0.65 -3.14
CA ALA A 127 17.90 -0.70 -3.69
C ALA A 127 16.67 -0.87 -4.59
N VAL A 128 15.55 -0.24 -4.25
CA VAL A 128 14.38 -0.19 -5.14
C VAL A 128 14.69 0.64 -6.38
N GLN A 129 15.40 1.74 -6.25
CA GLN A 129 15.82 2.57 -7.37
C GLN A 129 16.80 1.84 -8.28
N THR A 130 17.72 1.05 -7.73
CA THR A 130 18.57 0.13 -8.51
C THR A 130 17.70 -0.86 -9.28
N LEU A 131 16.77 -1.55 -8.61
CA LEU A 131 15.86 -2.48 -9.27
C LEU A 131 15.04 -1.81 -10.40
N ILE A 132 14.52 -0.61 -10.18
CA ILE A 132 13.82 0.18 -11.20
C ILE A 132 14.74 0.52 -12.37
N SER A 133 15.96 0.99 -12.07
CA SER A 133 16.94 1.35 -13.11
C SER A 133 17.37 0.13 -13.93
N ASP A 134 17.42 -1.04 -13.31
CA ASP A 134 17.72 -2.30 -13.96
C ASP A 134 16.58 -2.76 -14.88
N VAL A 135 15.32 -2.56 -14.48
CA VAL A 135 14.14 -2.89 -15.29
C VAL A 135 13.98 -1.91 -16.46
N TRP A 136 14.30 -0.63 -16.26
CA TRP A 136 14.14 0.44 -17.25
C TRP A 136 15.44 1.19 -17.58
N PRO A 137 16.49 0.50 -18.08
CA PRO A 137 17.82 1.09 -18.25
C PRO A 137 17.87 2.17 -19.34
N ARG A 138 16.89 2.17 -20.27
CA ARG A 138 16.83 3.09 -21.41
C ARG A 138 15.83 4.22 -21.23
N VAL A 139 15.05 4.21 -20.15
CA VAL A 139 14.01 5.23 -19.97
C VAL A 139 14.62 6.41 -19.23
N ASN A 140 15.38 7.23 -19.96
CA ASN A 140 15.94 8.47 -19.45
C ASN A 140 14.83 9.37 -18.90
N GLY A 141 14.98 9.84 -17.67
CA GLY A 141 14.07 10.82 -17.08
C GLY A 141 12.62 10.33 -16.93
N LEU A 142 12.43 9.12 -16.38
CA LEU A 142 11.12 8.52 -16.07
C LEU A 142 10.15 9.44 -15.28
N GLY A 143 10.62 10.59 -14.79
CA GLY A 143 9.82 11.52 -14.03
C GLY A 143 9.20 10.78 -12.86
N LEU A 144 10.03 10.13 -12.05
CA LEU A 144 9.56 9.45 -10.85
C LEU A 144 9.29 10.52 -9.81
N THR A 145 8.09 10.50 -9.24
CA THR A 145 7.80 11.26 -8.02
C THR A 145 8.62 10.62 -6.88
N PRO A 146 9.10 11.38 -5.87
CA PRO A 146 9.69 10.79 -4.68
C PRO A 146 8.80 9.64 -4.20
N PHE A 147 9.46 8.50 -4.05
CA PHE A 147 8.83 7.20 -4.16
C PHE A 147 7.75 6.99 -3.10
N ASN A 148 6.68 6.34 -3.54
CA ASN A 148 5.54 5.98 -2.72
C ASN A 148 5.58 4.47 -2.64
N HIS A 149 6.22 3.90 -1.62
CA HIS A 149 6.40 2.46 -1.53
C HIS A 149 5.32 1.86 -0.65
N LEU A 150 4.29 1.27 -1.25
CA LEU A 150 3.60 0.18 -0.55
C LEU A 150 4.46 -1.06 -0.67
N ILE A 151 4.95 -1.57 0.45
CA ILE A 151 5.60 -2.88 0.50
C ILE A 151 4.62 -3.86 1.13
N ALA A 152 4.07 -4.72 0.28
CA ALA A 152 3.23 -5.83 0.70
C ALA A 152 3.95 -7.15 0.45
N LYS A 153 3.79 -8.10 1.38
CA LYS A 153 4.31 -9.45 1.23
C LYS A 153 3.14 -10.45 1.16
N LYS A 154 3.03 -11.12 0.02
CA LYS A 154 2.22 -12.33 -0.14
C LYS A 154 3.16 -13.54 -0.12
N ALA A 155 2.63 -14.75 0.05
CA ALA A 155 3.43 -15.97 0.27
C ALA A 155 4.61 -16.10 -0.72
N CYS A 156 4.37 -15.78 -2.00
CA CYS A 156 5.35 -15.90 -3.07
C CYS A 156 5.99 -14.59 -3.54
N PHE A 157 5.49 -13.42 -3.12
CA PHE A 157 5.96 -12.12 -3.64
C PHE A 157 6.11 -11.02 -2.61
N TYR A 158 7.12 -10.21 -2.86
CA TYR A 158 7.12 -8.80 -2.49
C TYR A 158 6.45 -7.99 -3.60
N ILE A 159 5.67 -6.99 -3.21
CA ILE A 159 4.93 -6.11 -4.13
C ILE A 159 5.32 -4.68 -3.78
N HIS A 160 5.73 -3.93 -4.80
CA HIS A 160 5.99 -2.50 -4.75
C HIS A 160 4.98 -1.74 -5.58
N TYR A 161 4.42 -0.70 -4.99
CA TYR A 161 3.66 0.34 -5.67
C TYR A 161 4.63 1.40 -6.20
N ILE A 162 4.54 1.77 -7.49
CA ILE A 162 5.43 2.75 -8.13
C ILE A 162 4.58 3.80 -8.83
N VAL A 163 4.71 5.08 -8.43
CA VAL A 163 3.93 6.19 -8.99
C VAL A 163 4.80 7.11 -9.84
N PHE A 164 4.44 7.22 -11.11
CA PHE A 164 5.09 8.13 -12.05
C PHE A 164 4.47 9.53 -11.97
N THR A 165 5.22 10.56 -12.37
CA THR A 165 4.73 11.95 -12.43
C THR A 165 3.55 12.11 -13.39
N THR A 166 3.56 11.38 -14.50
CA THR A 166 2.55 11.45 -15.56
C THR A 166 2.09 10.07 -16.01
N GLU A 167 0.88 10.02 -16.56
CA GLU A 167 0.27 8.78 -17.06
C GLU A 167 1.00 8.30 -18.33
N GLN A 168 1.51 9.24 -19.12
CA GLN A 168 2.35 8.96 -20.28
C GLN A 168 3.69 8.36 -19.87
N ALA A 169 4.29 8.79 -18.76
CA ALA A 169 5.50 8.17 -18.23
C ALA A 169 5.24 6.73 -17.77
N ALA A 170 4.17 6.49 -16.99
CA ALA A 170 3.78 5.14 -16.58
C ALA A 170 3.49 4.22 -17.78
N THR A 171 2.80 4.75 -18.80
CA THR A 171 2.47 3.99 -20.01
C THR A 171 3.73 3.63 -20.82
N ARG A 172 4.65 4.58 -21.00
CA ARG A 172 5.93 4.32 -21.67
C ARG A 172 6.75 3.30 -20.90
N ALA A 173 6.89 3.47 -19.58
CA ALA A 173 7.58 2.51 -18.73
C ALA A 173 6.99 1.10 -18.87
N TYR A 174 5.66 0.95 -18.81
CA TYR A 174 5.02 -0.35 -18.97
C TYR A 174 5.25 -0.99 -20.35
N VAL A 175 5.23 -0.20 -21.42
CA VAL A 175 5.46 -0.70 -22.80
C VAL A 175 6.93 -1.07 -23.03
N ASP A 176 7.85 -0.34 -22.43
CA ASP A 176 9.31 -0.51 -22.58
C ASP A 176 9.88 -1.59 -21.66
N VAL A 177 9.06 -2.25 -20.82
CA VAL A 177 9.52 -3.42 -20.04
C VAL A 177 10.10 -4.43 -21.03
N PRO A 178 11.37 -4.86 -20.86
CA PRO A 178 12.11 -5.70 -21.82
C PRO A 178 11.49 -7.05 -22.25
N THR A 179 10.24 -7.36 -21.91
CA THR A 179 9.53 -8.54 -22.41
C THR A 179 8.03 -8.32 -22.48
N LYS A 180 7.51 -8.22 -23.70
CA LYS A 180 6.08 -8.47 -23.95
C LYS A 180 5.87 -9.98 -24.04
N ASN A 181 5.12 -10.54 -23.10
CA ASN A 181 4.49 -11.87 -23.14
C ASN A 181 5.38 -13.11 -22.87
N SER A 182 6.46 -13.00 -22.11
CA SER A 182 7.17 -14.20 -21.66
C SER A 182 6.38 -14.92 -20.55
N ASN A 183 6.02 -16.18 -20.79
CA ASN A 183 5.42 -17.04 -19.77
C ASN A 183 6.36 -17.12 -18.55
N PRO A 184 5.84 -17.09 -17.31
CA PRO A 184 6.67 -17.18 -16.11
C PRO A 184 7.44 -18.51 -16.06
N HIS A 185 8.78 -18.46 -15.92
CA HIS A 185 9.68 -19.63 -16.00
C HIS A 185 9.59 -20.57 -14.78
N PHE A 186 8.83 -20.18 -13.75
CA PHE A 186 8.51 -21.03 -12.60
C PHE A 186 7.04 -21.49 -12.66
N PRO A 187 6.69 -22.42 -13.57
CA PRO A 187 5.32 -22.83 -13.77
C PRO A 187 4.71 -23.48 -12.54
N GLN A 188 5.47 -24.14 -11.65
CA GLN A 188 4.88 -24.84 -10.50
C GLN A 188 4.56 -23.92 -9.32
N SER A 189 5.48 -23.04 -8.90
CA SER A 189 5.24 -22.11 -7.80
C SER A 189 4.30 -20.96 -8.18
N LEU A 190 4.20 -20.65 -9.48
CA LEU A 190 3.38 -19.56 -10.00
C LEU A 190 2.17 -20.05 -10.84
N ALA A 191 1.93 -21.37 -10.96
CA ALA A 191 0.75 -21.88 -11.69
C ALA A 191 -0.55 -21.35 -11.09
N GLY A 192 -0.66 -21.40 -9.76
CA GLY A 192 -1.87 -21.00 -9.03
C GLY A 192 -2.17 -19.50 -9.05
N ILE A 193 -1.22 -18.68 -9.51
CA ILE A 193 -1.37 -17.21 -9.53
C ILE A 193 -1.51 -16.63 -10.94
N ARG A 194 -1.28 -17.43 -11.99
CA ARG A 194 -1.31 -16.96 -13.39
C ARG A 194 -2.69 -16.39 -13.75
N SER A 195 -3.75 -16.97 -13.20
CA SER A 195 -5.12 -16.47 -13.32
C SER A 195 -5.33 -15.12 -12.63
N PHE A 196 -4.48 -14.77 -11.66
CA PHE A 196 -4.59 -13.56 -10.83
C PHE A 196 -3.65 -12.42 -11.27
N LEU A 197 -2.58 -12.72 -12.01
CA LEU A 197 -1.65 -11.73 -12.57
C LEU A 197 -1.97 -11.38 -14.03
N THR A 198 -3.26 -11.38 -14.38
CA THR A 198 -3.72 -10.92 -15.69
C THR A 198 -3.27 -9.48 -15.89
N ASN A 199 -2.56 -9.19 -16.98
CA ASN A 199 -1.94 -7.88 -17.28
C ASN A 199 -0.66 -7.55 -16.52
N CYS A 200 0.08 -8.55 -16.05
CA CYS A 200 1.50 -8.39 -15.72
C CYS A 200 2.40 -8.79 -16.89
N VAL A 201 3.39 -7.96 -17.19
CA VAL A 201 4.52 -8.30 -18.07
C VAL A 201 5.69 -8.77 -17.21
N ARG A 202 6.27 -9.92 -17.56
CA ARG A 202 7.53 -10.36 -16.95
C ARG A 202 8.68 -9.51 -17.50
N GLU A 203 9.76 -9.35 -16.76
CA GLU A 203 11.03 -8.78 -17.23
C GLU A 203 11.98 -9.92 -17.71
N SER A 204 12.68 -9.73 -18.84
CA SER A 204 13.39 -10.83 -19.55
C SER A 204 14.68 -11.21 -18.87
N THR A 205 15.37 -10.24 -18.29
CA THR A 205 16.71 -10.42 -17.74
C THR A 205 16.69 -10.96 -16.31
N ARG A 206 15.52 -10.89 -15.64
CA ARG A 206 15.30 -11.40 -14.29
C ARG A 206 14.08 -12.31 -14.25
N ASP A 207 14.34 -13.59 -13.99
CA ASP A 207 13.33 -14.65 -13.98
C ASP A 207 12.23 -14.53 -12.90
N HIS A 208 12.27 -13.48 -12.09
CA HIS A 208 11.45 -13.31 -10.90
C HIS A 208 10.77 -11.95 -10.78
N VAL A 209 10.85 -11.05 -11.76
CA VAL A 209 10.23 -9.71 -11.70
C VAL A 209 9.05 -9.59 -12.68
N TYR A 210 7.92 -9.10 -12.18
CA TYR A 210 6.69 -8.85 -12.93
C TYR A 210 6.24 -7.41 -12.74
N ILE A 211 5.81 -6.76 -13.81
CA ILE A 211 5.28 -5.40 -13.80
C ILE A 211 3.83 -5.44 -14.24
N GLY A 212 2.90 -4.96 -13.42
CA GLY A 212 1.48 -4.80 -13.77
C GLY A 212 1.04 -3.35 -13.73
N ARG A 213 0.10 -2.94 -14.58
CA ARG A 213 -0.56 -1.63 -14.39
C ARG A 213 -1.54 -1.70 -13.22
N SER A 214 -1.67 -0.61 -12.48
CA SER A 214 -2.73 -0.53 -11.47
C SER A 214 -4.09 -0.76 -12.12
N SER A 215 -4.84 -1.72 -11.57
CA SER A 215 -6.18 -2.07 -12.01
C SER A 215 -6.90 -2.80 -10.89
N LYS A 216 -8.24 -2.73 -10.91
CA LYS A 216 -9.07 -3.46 -9.94
C LYS A 216 -8.80 -4.96 -9.99
N GLY A 217 -8.78 -5.54 -11.20
CA GLY A 217 -8.55 -6.97 -11.39
C GLY A 217 -7.18 -7.44 -10.89
N LEU A 218 -6.12 -6.66 -11.09
CA LEU A 218 -4.80 -6.98 -10.53
C LEU A 218 -4.82 -6.95 -9.00
N LEU A 219 -5.43 -5.92 -8.39
CA LEU A 219 -5.53 -5.83 -6.92
C LEU A 219 -6.36 -6.97 -6.32
N GLU A 220 -7.48 -7.33 -6.94
CA GLU A 220 -8.29 -8.49 -6.52
C GLU A 220 -7.48 -9.78 -6.63
N GLY A 221 -6.76 -9.97 -7.73
CA GLY A 221 -5.87 -11.10 -7.92
C GLY A 221 -4.76 -11.16 -6.86
N LEU A 222 -4.14 -10.02 -6.54
CA LEU A 222 -3.16 -9.90 -5.47
C LEU A 222 -3.75 -10.20 -4.09
N CYS A 223 -4.99 -9.78 -3.82
CA CYS A 223 -5.68 -10.06 -2.55
C CYS A 223 -5.95 -11.55 -2.38
N ASN A 224 -6.26 -12.26 -3.46
CA ASN A 224 -6.50 -13.71 -3.46
C ASN A 224 -5.24 -14.55 -3.23
N LEU A 225 -4.05 -13.94 -3.33
CA LEU A 225 -2.82 -14.62 -2.96
C LEU A 225 -2.79 -14.88 -1.46
N GLU A 226 -2.28 -16.06 -1.08
CA GLU A 226 -2.07 -16.41 0.32
C GLU A 226 -1.20 -15.36 1.02
N ASN A 227 -1.63 -14.96 2.22
CA ASN A 227 -0.87 -14.02 3.04
C ASN A 227 0.44 -14.68 3.49
N ALA A 228 1.55 -13.94 3.44
CA ALA A 228 2.78 -14.46 4.00
C ALA A 228 2.67 -14.58 5.53
N PRO A 229 3.15 -15.66 6.15
CA PRO A 229 2.97 -15.91 7.57
C PRO A 229 3.66 -14.88 8.47
N ASN A 230 4.54 -14.02 7.94
CA ASN A 230 5.01 -12.74 8.51
C ASN A 230 5.91 -12.01 7.47
N LEU A 231 5.96 -10.67 7.52
CA LEU A 231 7.10 -9.89 7.04
C LEU A 231 8.27 -10.21 7.98
N LYS A 232 9.11 -11.21 7.64
CA LYS A 232 10.40 -11.36 8.32
C LYS A 232 11.25 -10.16 7.90
N TYR A 233 11.45 -9.24 8.84
CA TYR A 233 12.45 -8.18 8.80
C TYR A 233 13.85 -8.78 8.81
#